data_AF-A0A4R4QFB4-F1
#
_entry.id   AF-A0A4R4QFB4-F1
#
_cell.length_a   1.000
_cell.length_b   1.000
_cell.length_c   1.000
_cell.angle_alpha   90.00
_cell.angle_beta   90.00
_cell.angle_gamma   90.00
#
_symmetry.space_group_name_H-M   'P 1'
#
loop_
_entity.id
_entity.type
_entity.pdbx_description
1 polymer ?
#
loop_
_entity_poly.entity_id
_entity_poly.type
_entity_poly.pdbx_seq_one_letter_code
_entity_poly.pdbx_strand_id
1 'polypeptide(L)' 'MTTDEKVLTLMARPRWRDEPPTAGELADRLGLPTDTVSTALQQLAADGKVRRVGEAFNGAWTWAPGKEQ' A
#
# COMPACT_ATOMS: atom_id res chain seq x y z
N MET A 1 8.74 -11.99 -8.58
CA MET A 1 8.11 -11.07 -7.61
C MET A 1 7.49 -9.91 -8.38
N THR A 2 6.16 -9.83 -8.42
CA THR A 2 5.42 -8.74 -9.08
C THR A 2 5.53 -7.43 -8.30
N THR A 3 5.08 -6.32 -8.89
CA THR A 3 4.97 -5.04 -8.17
C THR A 3 4.06 -5.17 -6.94
N ASP A 4 2.96 -5.90 -7.06
CA ASP A 4 1.98 -6.10 -6.00
C ASP A 4 2.60 -6.83 -4.81
N GLU A 5 3.34 -7.91 -5.07
CA GLU A 5 4.06 -8.66 -4.04
C GLU A 5 5.10 -7.80 -3.33
N LYS A 6 5.81 -6.93 -4.08
CA LYS A 6 6.79 -6.00 -3.51
C LYS A 6 6.11 -4.96 -2.60
N VAL A 7 5.01 -4.38 -3.05
CA VAL A 7 4.22 -3.42 -2.27
C VAL A 7 3.70 -4.07 -0.99
N LEU A 8 3.12 -5.27 -1.07
CA LEU A 8 2.65 -6.03 0.08
C LEU A 8 3.78 -6.35 1.06
N THR A 9 4.90 -6.90 0.57
CA THR A 9 6.05 -7.24 1.42
C THR A 9 6.59 -6.02 2.16
N LEU A 10 6.63 -4.88 1.48
CA LEU A 10 7.10 -3.64 2.07
C LEU A 10 6.09 -3.08 3.08
N MET A 11 4.80 -3.17 2.77
CA MET A 11 3.71 -2.84 3.69
C MET A 11 3.64 -3.69 4.94
N ALA A 12 4.07 -4.94 4.88
CA ALA A 12 4.08 -5.83 6.04
C ALA A 12 5.07 -5.37 7.14
N ARG A 13 5.91 -4.37 6.87
CA ARG A 13 6.89 -3.87 7.83
C ARG A 13 6.20 -3.18 9.01
N PRO A 14 6.67 -3.41 10.25
CA PRO A 14 6.05 -2.88 11.46
C PRO A 14 5.84 -1.36 11.44
N ARG A 15 6.81 -0.62 10.90
CA ARG A 15 6.75 0.85 10.80
C ARG A 15 5.46 1.35 10.13
N TRP A 16 4.95 0.62 9.15
CA TRP A 16 3.80 1.07 8.34
C TRP A 16 2.44 0.65 8.89
N ARG A 17 2.47 -0.09 10.00
CA ARG A 17 1.28 -0.37 10.80
C ARG A 17 0.86 0.86 11.61
N ASP A 18 1.84 1.59 12.15
CA ASP A 18 1.63 2.82 12.91
C ASP A 18 1.55 4.07 12.02
N GLU A 19 2.37 4.12 10.95
CA GLU A 19 2.43 5.25 10.02
C GLU A 19 2.17 4.76 8.58
N PRO A 20 0.93 4.83 8.08
CA PRO A 20 0.58 4.34 6.75
C PRO A 20 1.36 5.11 5.67
N PRO A 21 2.07 4.42 4.75
CA PRO A 21 2.86 5.07 3.72
C PRO A 21 1.98 5.65 2.61
N THR A 22 2.47 6.70 1.96
CA THR A 22 1.91 7.18 0.69
C THR A 22 2.41 6.36 -0.51
N ALA A 23 1.71 6.44 -1.64
CA ALA A 23 2.17 5.81 -2.89
C ALA A 23 3.57 6.31 -3.32
N GLY A 24 3.89 7.58 -3.05
CA GLY A 24 5.20 8.15 -3.34
C GLY A 24 6.32 7.56 -2.48
N GLU A 25 6.09 7.34 -1.19
CA GLU A 25 7.08 6.70 -0.32
C GLU A 25 7.31 5.22 -0.68
N LEU A 26 6.24 4.52 -1.05
CA LEU A 26 6.33 3.16 -1.58
C LEU A 26 7.17 3.13 -2.86
N ALA A 27 6.93 4.07 -3.78
CA ALA A 27 7.65 4.21 -5.04
C ALA A 27 9.13 4.50 -4.84
N ASP A 28 9.47 5.46 -3.99
CA ASP A 28 10.86 5.80 -3.62
C ASP A 28 11.60 4.58 -3.07
N ARG A 29 10.99 3.87 -2.12
CA ARG A 29 11.61 2.69 -1.48
C ARG A 29 11.76 1.50 -2.43
N LEU A 30 10.86 1.35 -3.39
CA LEU A 30 10.91 0.27 -4.37
C LEU A 30 11.75 0.64 -5.61
N GLY A 31 12.13 1.92 -5.77
CA GLY A 31 12.76 2.42 -6.98
C GLY A 31 11.87 2.30 -8.21
N LEU A 32 10.55 2.45 -8.03
CA LEU A 32 9.54 2.28 -9.07
C LEU A 32 8.80 3.59 -9.35
N PRO A 33 8.19 3.76 -10.53
CA PRO A 33 7.34 4.90 -10.81
C PRO A 33 6.11 4.93 -9.88
N THR A 34 5.77 6.11 -9.38
CA THR A 34 4.60 6.30 -8.51
C THR A 34 3.30 5.84 -9.17
N ASP A 35 3.15 6.03 -10.48
CA ASP A 35 1.99 5.54 -11.24
C ASP A 35 1.86 4.01 -11.16
N THR A 36 2.97 3.29 -11.37
CA THR A 36 3.00 1.83 -11.29
C THR A 36 2.62 1.32 -9.90
N VAL A 37 3.13 1.98 -8.85
CA VAL A 37 2.79 1.65 -7.47
C VAL A 37 1.33 2.00 -7.15
N SER A 38 0.83 3.12 -7.67
CA SER A 38 -0.57 3.53 -7.52
C SER A 38 -1.52 2.54 -8.17
N THR A 39 -1.21 2.05 -9.38
CA THR A 39 -1.97 0.99 -10.04
C THR A 39 -1.98 -0.30 -9.21
N ALA A 40 -0.82 -0.72 -8.71
CA ALA A 40 -0.72 -1.92 -7.86
C ALA A 40 -1.53 -1.77 -6.57
N LEU A 41 -1.46 -0.61 -5.90
CA LEU A 41 -2.25 -0.33 -4.70
C LEU A 41 -3.76 -0.38 -4.97
N GLN A 42 -4.21 0.13 -6.12
CA GLN A 42 -5.62 0.04 -6.52
C GLN A 42 -6.06 -1.40 -6.76
N GLN A 43 -5.24 -2.21 -7.44
CA GLN A 43 -5.51 -3.63 -7.64
C GLN A 43 -5.56 -4.40 -6.31
N LEU A 44 -4.61 -4.12 -5.42
CA LEU A 44 -4.58 -4.72 -4.08
C LEU A 44 -5.78 -4.29 -3.20
N ALA A 45 -6.29 -3.08 -3.38
CA ALA A 45 -7.52 -2.66 -2.72
C ALA A 45 -8.77 -3.29 -3.29
N ALA A 46 -8.83 -3.50 -4.61
CA ALA A 46 -9.91 -4.26 -5.23
C ALA A 46 -9.92 -5.72 -4.72
N ASP A 47 -8.74 -6.29 -4.45
CA ASP A 47 -8.56 -7.61 -3.85
C ASP A 47 -8.77 -7.62 -2.32
N GLY A 48 -9.06 -6.46 -1.71
CA GLY A 48 -9.30 -6.33 -0.27
C GLY A 48 -8.08 -6.49 0.62
N LYS A 49 -6.86 -6.50 0.07
CA LYS A 49 -5.60 -6.64 0.83
C LYS A 49 -5.16 -5.33 1.49
N VAL A 50 -5.40 -4.20 0.82
CA VAL A 50 -5.04 -2.86 1.32
C VAL A 50 -6.22 -1.92 1.19
N ARG A 51 -6.17 -0.78 1.87
CA ARG A 51 -7.16 0.28 1.71
C ARG A 51 -6.51 1.64 1.88
N ARG A 52 -7.09 2.64 1.23
CA ARG A 52 -6.69 4.04 1.40
C ARG A 52 -7.17 4.55 2.75
N VAL A 53 -6.26 5.06 3.55
CA VAL A 53 -6.57 5.82 4.76
C VAL A 53 -6.97 7.21 4.31
N GLY A 54 -8.11 7.71 4.81
CA GLY A 54 -8.81 8.89 4.26
C GLY A 54 -7.98 10.17 4.13
N GLU A 55 -8.60 11.24 3.62
CA GLU A 55 -7.94 12.51 3.25
C GLU A 55 -7.00 13.09 4.31
N ALA A 56 -7.26 12.85 5.60
CA ALA A 56 -6.41 13.29 6.72
C ALA A 56 -4.95 12.79 6.66
N PHE A 57 -4.68 11.68 5.94
CA PHE A 57 -3.34 11.11 5.79
C PHE A 57 -2.76 11.30 4.38
N ASN A 58 -3.13 12.38 3.67
CA ASN A 58 -2.66 12.67 2.31
C ASN A 58 -2.88 11.49 1.33
N GLY A 59 -3.91 10.68 1.57
CA GLY A 59 -4.19 9.51 0.74
C GLY A 59 -3.21 8.34 0.91
N ALA A 60 -2.63 8.19 2.11
CA ALA A 60 -1.83 7.03 2.49
C ALA A 60 -2.60 5.70 2.42
N TRP A 61 -1.86 4.60 2.44
CA TRP A 61 -2.38 3.24 2.27
C TRP A 61 -2.03 2.38 3.47
N THR A 62 -2.99 1.62 3.97
CA THR A 62 -2.80 0.69 5.08
C THR A 62 -3.31 -0.70 4.71
N TRP A 63 -2.92 -1.69 5.50
CA TRP A 63 -3.47 -3.03 5.40
C TRP A 63 -4.97 -3.02 5.67
N ALA A 64 -5.71 -3.71 4.82
CA ALA A 64 -7.06 -4.13 5.12
C ALA A 64 -6.95 -5.57 5.62
N PRO A 65 -6.88 -5.82 6.95
CA PRO A 65 -7.13 -7.17 7.42
C PRO A 65 -8.55 -7.49 6.95
N GLY A 66 -8.68 -8.43 6.02
CA GLY A 66 -9.98 -8.98 5.66
C GLY A 66 -10.68 -9.32 6.97
N LYS A 67 -11.91 -8.81 7.16
CA LYS A 67 -12.71 -9.33 8.25
C LYS A 67 -12.83 -10.82 7.98
N GLU A 68 -12.15 -11.63 8.79
CA GLU A 68 -12.55 -13.01 9.02
C GLU A 68 -14.04 -12.93 9.41
N GLN A 69 -14.90 -13.30 8.46
CA GLN A 69 -16.31 -13.62 8.68
C GLN A 69 -16.42 -15.13 8.71
#